data_AF-A0A920JKL7-F1
#
_entry.id   AF-A0A920JKL7-F1
#
_cell.length_a   1.000
_cell.length_b   1.000
_cell.length_c   1.000
_cell.angle_alpha   90.00
_cell.angle_beta   90.00
_cell.angle_gamma   90.00
#
_symmetry.space_group_name_H-M   'P 1'
#
loop_
_entity.id
_entity.type
_entity.pdbx_description
1 polymer ?
#
loop_
_entity_poly.entity_id
_entity_poly.type
_entity_poly.pdbx_seq_one_letter_code
_entity_poly.pdbx_strand_id
1 'polypeptide(L)'
;MTENKKWILKKRPIGLVDESNFDFIEEELPAVKDGEILIQNEYLSVDPTQRMWLTDMPGYLPPIQIDEVIRSSGMGKSHSIQK
;
A
#
# COMPACT_ATOMS: atom_id res chain seq x y z
N MET A 1 -5.27 -7.51 -16.85
CA MET A 1 -4.87 -7.83 -15.46
C MET A 1 -6.12 -7.74 -14.61
N THR A 2 -6.53 -8.85 -13.99
CA THR A 2 -7.79 -8.96 -13.23
C THR A 2 -7.57 -9.02 -11.71
N GLU A 3 -6.31 -9.03 -11.26
CA GLU A 3 -5.93 -9.17 -9.86
C GLU A 3 -5.03 -8.01 -9.43
N ASN A 4 -5.22 -7.55 -8.20
CA ASN A 4 -4.38 -6.61 -7.48
C ASN A 4 -3.52 -7.38 -6.46
N LYS A 5 -2.23 -7.05 -6.39
CA LYS A 5 -1.32 -7.62 -5.39
C LYS A 5 -0.88 -6.53 -4.42
N LYS A 6 -1.00 -6.78 -3.13
CA LYS A 6 -0.72 -5.78 -2.09
C LYS A 6 0.03 -6.39 -0.93
N TRP A 7 0.94 -5.60 -0.38
CA TRP A 7 1.50 -5.83 0.95
C TRP A 7 0.63 -5.09 1.96
N ILE A 8 0.19 -5.81 3.00
CA ILE A 8 -0.53 -5.22 4.12
C ILE A 8 0.32 -5.30 5.39
N LEU A 9 0.03 -4.43 6.35
CA LEU A 9 0.63 -4.50 7.67
C LEU A 9 -0.04 -5.59 8.52
N LYS A 10 0.67 -6.70 8.74
CA LYS A 10 0.19 -7.82 9.57
C LYS A 10 0.36 -7.53 11.07
N LYS A 11 1.52 -7.00 11.46
CA LYS A 11 1.83 -6.70 12.86
C LYS A 11 2.89 -5.61 12.96
N ARG A 12 2.87 -4.89 14.09
CA ARG A 12 3.84 -3.83 14.37
C ARG A 12 5.26 -4.40 14.52
N PRO A 13 6.28 -3.79 13.90
CA PRO A 13 7.67 -4.19 14.09
C PRO A 13 8.15 -3.87 15.51
N ILE A 14 8.76 -4.87 16.14
CA ILE A 14 9.51 -4.73 17.40
C ILE A 14 10.99 -4.82 17.02
N GLY A 15 11.70 -3.69 17.11
CA GLY A 15 13.08 -3.58 16.63
C GLY A 15 13.15 -3.31 15.11
N LEU A 16 13.93 -4.12 14.40
CA LEU A 16 14.05 -4.02 12.94
C LEU A 16 12.77 -4.51 12.25
N VAL A 17 12.53 -3.98 11.05
CA VAL A 17 11.44 -4.45 10.19
C VAL A 17 11.90 -5.71 9.48
N ASP A 18 11.04 -6.71 9.45
CA ASP A 18 11.25 -7.96 8.73
C ASP A 18 9.98 -8.40 7.98
N GLU A 19 10.11 -9.47 7.21
CA GLU A 19 9.01 -10.02 6.40
C GLU A 19 7.80 -10.43 7.24
N SER A 20 7.99 -10.82 8.50
CA SER A 20 6.90 -11.24 9.39
C SER A 20 5.98 -10.08 9.79
N ASN A 21 6.38 -8.83 9.53
CA ASN A 21 5.54 -7.66 9.72
C ASN A 21 4.45 -7.52 8.66
N PHE A 22 4.55 -8.24 7.55
CA PHE A 22 3.67 -8.04 6.41
C PHE A 22 2.99 -9.34 5.98
N ASP A 23 1.85 -9.20 5.32
CA ASP A 23 1.25 -10.27 4.52
C ASP A 23 1.14 -9.81 3.06
N PHE A 24 1.37 -10.73 2.13
CA PHE A 24 1.15 -10.52 0.70
C PHE A 24 -0.21 -11.09 0.32
N ILE A 25 -1.08 -10.21 -0.18
CA ILE A 25 -2.45 -10.56 -0.56
C ILE A 25 -2.63 -10.36 -2.06
N GLU A 26 -3.29 -11.33 -2.68
CA GLU A 26 -3.83 -11.22 -4.03
C GLU A 26 -5.35 -11.12 -3.94
N GLU A 27 -5.94 -10.13 -4.60
CA GLU A 27 -7.39 -9.93 -4.63
C GLU A 27 -7.86 -9.57 -6.04
N GLU A 28 -9.14 -9.79 -6.33
CA GLU A 28 -9.71 -9.32 -7.58
C GLU A 28 -9.65 -7.79 -7.66
N LEU A 29 -9.31 -7.29 -8.86
CA LEU A 29 -9.27 -5.86 -9.11
C LEU A 29 -10.68 -5.28 -8.95
N PRO A 30 -10.91 -4.35 -8.02
CA PRO A 30 -12.23 -3.79 -7.81
C PRO A 30 -12.67 -2.96 -9.03
N ALA A 31 -13.98 -2.92 -9.27
CA ALA A 31 -14.55 -2.04 -10.27
C ALA A 31 -14.30 -0.58 -9.89
N VAL A 32 -13.80 0.20 -10.85
CA VAL A 32 -13.51 1.62 -10.65
C VAL A 32 -14.82 2.40 -10.64
N LYS A 33 -15.00 3.25 -9.63
CA LYS A 33 -16.22 4.06 -9.46
C LYS A 33 -16.09 5.43 -10.11
N ASP A 34 -17.21 6.13 -10.24
CA ASP A 34 -17.21 7.52 -10.72
C ASP A 34 -16.32 8.40 -9.82
N GLY A 35 -15.37 9.11 -10.44
CA GLY A 35 -14.40 9.96 -9.76
C GLY A 35 -13.10 9.27 -9.34
N GLU A 36 -12.99 7.96 -9.53
CA GLU A 36 -11.76 7.20 -9.27
C GLU A 36 -10.93 7.02 -10.56
N ILE A 37 -9.64 6.74 -10.40
CA ILE A 37 -8.73 6.40 -11.50
C ILE A 37 -8.04 5.07 -11.20
N LEU A 38 -7.80 4.28 -12.24
CA LEU A 38 -7.00 3.07 -12.13
C LEU A 38 -5.57 3.34 -12.58
N ILE A 39 -4.62 3.14 -11.68
CA ILE A 39 -3.19 3.22 -11.96
C ILE A 39 -2.58 1.83 -11.85
N GLN A 40 -1.89 1.41 -12.91
CA GLN A 40 -0.97 0.26 -12.82
C GLN A 40 0.37 0.77 -12.28
N ASN A 41 0.62 0.52 -11.00
CA ASN A 41 1.89 0.89 -10.36
C ASN A 41 3.05 0.14 -11.03
N GLU A 42 4.09 0.86 -11.44
CA GLU A 42 5.31 0.30 -12.04
C GLU A 42 6.52 0.44 -11.10
N TYR A 43 6.53 1.49 -10.29
CA TYR A 43 7.59 1.78 -9.33
C TYR A 43 7.00 2.23 -7.99
N LEU A 44 7.61 1.77 -6.91
CA LEU A 44 7.31 2.19 -5.54
C LEU A 44 8.60 2.68 -4.88
N SER A 45 8.51 3.77 -4.14
CA SER A 45 9.59 4.30 -3.33
C SER A 45 9.72 3.52 -2.03
N VAL A 46 10.96 3.31 -1.59
CA VAL A 46 11.28 2.74 -0.28
C VAL A 46 12.00 3.81 0.51
N ASP A 47 11.29 4.40 1.46
CA ASP A 47 11.72 5.60 2.19
C ASP A 47 11.88 5.31 3.69
N PRO A 48 12.89 5.87 4.38
CA PRO A 48 13.04 5.71 5.82
C PRO A 48 11.78 6.09 6.62
N THR A 49 11.01 7.06 6.13
CA THR A 49 9.76 7.52 6.75
C THR A 49 8.72 6.41 6.86
N GLN A 50 8.75 5.39 5.98
CA GLN A 50 7.85 4.23 6.10
C GLN A 50 7.98 3.55 7.46
N ARG A 51 9.18 3.53 8.06
CA ARG A 51 9.40 2.98 9.41
C ARG A 51 8.49 3.61 10.46
N MET A 52 8.25 4.92 10.36
CA MET A 52 7.41 5.66 11.29
C MET A 52 5.94 5.30 11.11
N TRP A 53 5.47 5.17 9.85
CA TRP A 53 4.08 4.80 9.56
C TRP A 53 3.71 3.38 10.00
N LEU A 54 4.71 2.49 10.13
CA LEU A 54 4.51 1.13 10.66
C LEU A 54 4.36 1.09 12.18
N THR A 55 4.74 2.15 12.90
CA THR A 55 4.55 2.26 14.36
C THR A 55 3.24 2.94 14.70
N ASP A 56 2.71 2.66 15.88
CA ASP A 56 1.52 3.35 16.41
C ASP A 56 1.87 4.66 17.15
N MET A 57 2.92 5.33 16.69
CA MET A 57 3.40 6.58 17.28
C MET A 57 2.79 7.78 16.54
N PRO A 58 2.47 8.88 17.25
CA PRO A 58 2.00 10.10 16.61
C PRO A 58 3.00 10.63 15.59
N GLY A 59 2.51 10.99 14.41
CA GLY A 59 3.28 11.59 13.33
C GLY A 59 2.43 12.60 12.55
N TYR A 60 3.02 13.22 11.52
CA TYR A 60 2.29 14.18 10.67
C TYR A 60 1.23 13.51 9.78
N LEU A 61 1.34 12.19 9.56
CA LEU A 61 0.31 11.35 8.98
C LEU A 61 -0.12 10.29 10.00
N PRO A 62 -1.37 9.84 9.97
CA PRO A 62 -1.81 8.70 10.75
C PRO A 62 -0.97 7.44 10.45
N PRO A 63 -0.72 6.61 11.47
CA PRO A 63 -0.16 5.27 11.28
C PRO A 63 -0.97 4.44 10.30
N ILE A 64 -0.29 3.59 9.54
CA ILE A 64 -0.94 2.52 8.76
C ILE A 64 -1.55 1.56 9.76
N GLN A 65 -2.83 1.20 9.65
CA GLN A 65 -3.48 0.28 10.57
C GLN A 65 -3.13 -1.18 10.26
N ILE A 66 -3.38 -2.09 11.20
CA ILE A 66 -3.29 -3.53 10.91
C ILE A 66 -4.28 -3.86 9.80
N ASP A 67 -3.87 -4.73 8.88
CA ASP A 67 -4.58 -5.12 7.66
C ASP A 67 -4.71 -4.02 6.59
N GLU A 68 -4.13 -2.83 6.80
CA GLU A 68 -4.07 -1.77 5.80
C GLU A 68 -2.87 -1.95 4.85
N VAL A 69 -3.03 -1.52 3.60
CA VAL A 69 -1.98 -1.53 2.58
C VAL A 69 -0.80 -0.66 2.98
N ILE A 70 0.42 -1.15 2.72
CA ILE A 70 1.64 -0.39 2.99
C ILE A 70 1.70 0.86 2.10
N ARG A 71 1.77 2.02 2.76
CA ARG A 71 1.89 3.33 2.12
C ARG A 71 3.26 3.48 1.45
N SER A 72 3.26 3.95 0.21
CA SER A 72 4.45 4.31 -0.54
C SER A 72 4.10 5.39 -1.58
N SER A 73 5.06 6.25 -1.88
CA SER A 73 5.00 7.08 -3.09
C SER A 73 5.33 6.21 -4.30
N GLY A 74 4.60 6.35 -5.40
CA GLY A 74 4.82 5.51 -6.57
C GLY A 74 4.62 6.24 -7.88
N MET A 75 5.05 5.60 -8.96
CA MET A 75 4.78 6.00 -10.34
C MET A 75 4.17 4.82 -11.09
N GLY A 76 3.22 5.13 -11.96
CA GLY A 76 2.51 4.11 -12.71
C GLY A 76 1.82 4.67 -13.93
N LYS A 77 1.30 3.76 -14.75
CA LYS A 77 0.53 4.09 -15.94
C LYS A 77 -0.95 4.20 -15.59
N SER A 78 -1.52 5.36 -15.84
CA SER A 78 -2.96 5.54 -15.78
C SER A 78 -3.64 4.76 -16.90
N HIS A 79 -4.63 3.94 -16.56
CA HIS A 79 -5.51 3.33 -17.53
C HIS A 79 -6.73 4.24 -17.71
N SER A 80 -6.89 4.78 -18.92
CA SER A 80 -8.09 5.53 -19.26
C SER A 80 -9.25 4.55 -19.35
N ILE A 81 -10.21 4.69 -18.45
CA ILE A 81 -11.45 3.93 -18.50
C ILE A 81 -12.28 4.64 -19.56
N GLN A 82 -12.21 4.14 -20.80
CA GLN A 82 -13.18 4.55 -21.81
C GLN A 82 -14.57 4.17 -21.27
N LYS A 83 -15.39 5.18 -20.98
CA LYS A 83 -16.82 4.99 -20.73
C LYS A 83 -17.49 4.37 -21.95
#